data_AF-A0A7S0EF17-F1
#
_entry.id   AF-A0A7S0EF17-F1
#
_cell.length_a   1.000
_cell.length_b   1.000
_cell.length_c   1.000
_cell.angle_alpha   90.00
_cell.angle_beta   90.00
_cell.angle_gamma   90.00
#
_symmetry.space_group_name_H-M   'P 1'
#
loop_
_entity.id
_entity.type
_entity.pdbx_description
1 polymer ?
#
loop_
_entity_poly.entity_id
_entity_poly.type
_entity_poly.pdbx_seq_one_letter_code
_entity_poly.pdbx_strand_id
1 'polypeptide(L)'
;CSECLSSSFIFNLVDTKHLNTWMHKGFRGADVLIATSSLSELSMDDFFWYFNNIVPHCRYVLYAYSKVWPSSEIVQSKLELLSSHLSVVDRIESNHKNTVTMVFARRRAS
;
A
#
# COMPACT_ATOMS: atom_id res chain seq x y z
N CYS A 1 -15.21 -14.84 32.54
CA CYS A 1 -14.06 -13.93 32.68
C CYS A 1 -12.96 -14.47 31.78
N SER A 2 -12.82 -14.01 30.53
CA SER A 2 -12.44 -12.65 30.10
C SER A 2 -10.97 -12.34 30.35
N GLU A 3 -10.08 -13.06 29.67
CA GLU A 3 -8.72 -12.57 29.40
C GLU A 3 -8.38 -12.88 27.94
N CYS A 4 -9.11 -12.25 27.01
CA CYS A 4 -8.49 -11.92 25.73
C CYS A 4 -7.43 -10.87 26.06
N LEU A 5 -6.20 -11.33 26.33
CA LEU A 5 -5.01 -10.49 26.36
C LEU A 5 -5.00 -9.73 25.03
N SER A 6 -5.47 -8.49 25.04
CA SER A 6 -5.32 -7.58 23.91
C SER A 6 -3.84 -7.21 23.85
N SER A 7 -3.04 -8.10 23.27
CA SER A 7 -1.69 -7.75 22.85
C SER A 7 -1.83 -6.51 21.97
N SER A 8 -1.37 -5.38 22.49
CA SER A 8 -1.36 -4.14 21.74
C SER A 8 -0.29 -4.31 20.66
N PHE A 9 -0.73 -4.66 19.45
CA PHE A 9 0.16 -4.71 18.30
C PHE A 9 0.49 -3.27 17.92
N ILE A 10 1.75 -2.87 18.12
CA ILE A 10 2.27 -1.59 17.63
C ILE A 10 2.70 -1.83 16.19
N PHE A 11 2.03 -1.17 15.25
CA PHE A 11 2.40 -1.16 13.83
C PHE A 11 3.03 0.17 13.48
N ASN A 12 4.18 0.14 12.80
CA ASN A 12 4.74 1.33 12.16
C ASN A 12 4.00 1.55 10.85
N LEU A 13 3.19 2.61 10.81
CA LEU A 13 2.38 2.99 9.65
C LEU A 13 3.06 4.16 8.92
N VAL A 14 3.14 4.08 7.60
CA VAL A 14 3.52 5.22 6.76
C VAL A 14 2.46 5.46 5.69
N ASP A 15 2.05 6.71 5.56
CA ASP A 15 1.17 7.17 4.48
C ASP A 15 1.95 7.96 3.42
N THR A 16 1.36 8.03 2.24
CA THR A 16 1.94 8.67 1.06
C THR A 16 1.77 10.18 1.03
N LYS A 17 0.91 10.74 1.89
CA LYS A 17 0.65 12.18 1.98
C LYS A 17 1.76 12.93 2.71
N HIS A 18 2.41 12.30 3.69
CA HIS A 18 3.46 12.90 4.51
C HIS A 18 4.88 12.47 4.11
N LEU A 19 5.03 11.86 2.92
CA LEU A 19 6.21 11.06 2.57
C LEU A 19 7.50 11.87 2.31
N ASN A 20 7.39 13.16 1.97
CA ASN A 20 8.52 14.09 1.94
C ASN A 20 9.30 14.12 3.28
N THR A 21 8.61 13.86 4.40
CA THR A 21 9.23 13.82 5.74
C THR A 21 10.16 12.61 5.92
N TRP A 22 9.85 11.48 5.27
CA TRP A 22 10.61 10.24 5.38
C TRP A 22 11.81 10.19 4.42
N MET A 23 11.70 10.83 3.26
CA MET A 23 12.82 10.97 2.30
C MET A 23 14.03 11.69 2.92
N HIS A 24 13.81 12.74 3.72
CA HIS A 24 14.89 13.49 4.35
C HIS A 24 15.52 12.81 5.57
N LYS A 25 14.82 11.86 6.19
CA LYS A 25 15.25 11.22 7.46
C LYS A 25 15.77 9.79 7.31
N GLY A 26 15.72 9.24 6.10
CA GLY A 26 16.05 7.84 5.81
C GLY A 26 14.92 6.91 6.26
N PHE A 27 14.21 6.31 5.31
CA PHE A 27 13.13 5.38 5.61
C PHE A 27 13.70 4.07 6.16
N ARG A 28 13.45 3.79 7.45
CA ARG A 28 13.97 2.59 8.15
C ARG A 28 13.10 1.34 7.98
N GLY A 29 12.04 1.43 7.18
CA GLY A 29 11.03 0.39 7.01
C GLY A 29 9.76 0.64 7.83
N ALA A 30 8.67 0.02 7.40
CA ALA A 30 7.36 0.10 8.05
C ALA A 30 6.69 -1.27 8.03
N ASP A 31 5.86 -1.56 9.03
CA ASP A 31 5.06 -2.77 9.01
C ASP A 31 3.99 -2.69 7.90
N VAL A 32 3.43 -1.49 7.71
CA VAL A 32 2.35 -1.25 6.75
C VAL A 32 2.55 0.07 6.01
N LEU A 33 2.54 0.00 4.67
CA LEU A 33 2.41 1.17 3.80
C LEU A 33 0.93 1.38 3.46
N ILE A 34 0.39 2.55 3.79
CA ILE A 34 -0.95 2.97 3.39
C ILE A 34 -0.81 3.84 2.14
N ALA A 35 -0.91 3.19 0.99
CA ALA A 35 -1.00 3.82 -0.31
C ALA A 35 -2.46 4.16 -0.62
N THR A 36 -2.96 5.23 0.00
CA THR A 36 -4.30 5.78 -0.27
C THR A 36 -4.42 6.29 -1.71
N SER A 37 -5.59 6.82 -2.10
CA SER A 37 -5.89 7.41 -3.42
C SER A 37 -4.73 8.23 -4.01
N SER A 38 -4.02 8.99 -3.16
CA SER A 38 -2.82 9.73 -3.51
C SER A 38 -1.76 8.94 -4.31
N LEU A 39 -1.60 7.63 -4.14
CA LEU A 39 -0.60 6.81 -4.85
C LEU A 39 -1.12 6.21 -6.17
N SER A 40 -2.42 5.90 -6.22
CA SER A 40 -3.07 5.42 -7.45
C SER A 40 -3.25 6.55 -8.47
N GLU A 41 -3.35 7.77 -7.98
CA GLU A 41 -3.47 9.01 -8.74
C GLU A 41 -2.14 9.57 -9.26
N LEU A 42 -0.99 9.04 -8.79
CA LEU A 42 0.33 9.46 -9.25
C LEU A 42 0.58 9.14 -10.72
N SER A 43 1.55 9.85 -11.31
CA SER A 43 2.19 9.40 -12.55
C SER A 43 2.84 8.02 -12.37
N MET A 44 3.13 7.34 -13.47
CA MET A 44 3.90 6.08 -13.42
C MET A 44 5.33 6.29 -12.90
N ASP A 45 5.96 7.42 -13.23
CA ASP A 45 7.33 7.74 -12.81
C ASP A 45 7.42 7.88 -11.28
N ASP A 46 6.49 8.64 -10.70
CA ASP A 46 6.42 8.78 -9.24
C ASP A 46 6.11 7.42 -8.60
N PHE A 47 5.16 6.66 -9.16
CA PHE A 47 4.83 5.32 -8.69
C PHE A 47 6.07 4.40 -8.66
N PHE A 48 6.90 4.42 -9.70
CA PHE A 48 8.13 3.63 -9.73
C PHE A 48 9.09 4.01 -8.63
N TRP A 49 9.20 5.29 -8.27
CA TRP A 49 10.02 5.70 -7.15
C TRP A 49 9.54 5.03 -5.85
N TYR A 50 8.23 5.04 -5.55
CA TYR A 50 7.68 4.38 -4.36
C TYR A 50 7.88 2.85 -4.41
N PHE A 51 7.64 2.27 -5.58
CA PHE A 51 7.76 0.84 -5.82
C PHE A 51 9.19 0.34 -5.60
N ASN A 52 10.19 1.14 -5.96
CA ASN A 52 11.60 0.75 -5.85
C ASN A 52 12.24 1.12 -4.50
N ASN A 53 11.75 2.17 -3.81
CA ASN A 53 12.42 2.70 -2.63
C ASN A 53 11.65 2.50 -1.32
N ILE A 54 10.34 2.27 -1.36
CA ILE A 54 9.49 2.19 -0.15
C ILE A 54 8.86 0.82 0.00
N VAL A 55 8.18 0.34 -1.06
CA VAL A 55 7.56 -1.01 -1.08
C VAL A 55 8.55 -2.11 -0.66
N PRO A 56 9.86 -2.06 -1.02
CA PRO A 56 10.85 -3.04 -0.61
C PRO A 56 11.14 -3.09 0.89
N HIS A 57 10.69 -2.11 1.67
CA HIS A 57 10.89 -2.07 3.13
C HIS A 57 9.59 -2.18 3.91
N CYS A 58 8.50 -2.58 3.25
CA CYS A 58 7.18 -2.74 3.86
C CYS A 58 6.75 -4.21 3.88
N ARG A 59 6.11 -4.64 4.98
CA ARG A 59 5.58 -6.00 5.11
C ARG A 59 4.18 -6.14 4.50
N TYR A 60 3.35 -5.12 4.67
CA TYR A 60 2.02 -5.02 4.06
C TYR A 60 1.89 -3.73 3.27
N VAL A 61 1.09 -3.76 2.20
CA VAL A 61 0.73 -2.58 1.42
C VAL A 61 -0.80 -2.55 1.29
N LEU A 62 -1.43 -1.49 1.78
CA LEU A 62 -2.83 -1.19 1.53
C LEU A 62 -2.87 -0.21 0.36
N TYR A 63 -3.31 -0.66 -0.80
CA TYR A 63 -3.36 0.14 -2.01
C TYR A 63 -4.82 0.45 -2.38
N ALA A 64 -5.22 1.70 -2.20
CA ALA A 64 -6.54 2.18 -2.55
C ALA A 64 -6.52 2.90 -3.90
N TYR A 65 -7.43 2.49 -4.80
CA TYR A 65 -7.60 3.11 -6.11
C TYR A 65 -9.06 3.41 -6.43
N SER A 66 -9.28 4.49 -7.18
CA SER A 66 -10.58 4.82 -7.75
C SER A 66 -10.83 3.99 -9.01
N LYS A 67 -12.05 3.50 -9.18
CA LYS A 67 -12.52 2.84 -10.41
C LYS A 67 -12.79 3.83 -11.54
N VAL A 68 -12.81 5.14 -11.24
CA VAL A 68 -13.24 6.20 -12.15
C VAL A 68 -12.05 6.96 -12.74
N TRP A 69 -10.97 7.15 -11.98
CA TRP A 69 -9.82 7.96 -12.38
C TRP A 69 -8.55 7.42 -11.70
N PRO A 70 -7.33 7.45 -12.31
CA PRO A 70 -6.93 8.10 -13.57
C PRO A 70 -7.40 7.42 -14.87
N SER A 71 -6.97 6.19 -15.14
CA SER A 71 -7.55 5.34 -16.19
C SER A 71 -7.45 3.87 -15.77
N SER A 72 -8.32 3.02 -16.31
CA SER A 72 -8.30 1.58 -16.03
C SER A 72 -6.94 0.95 -16.33
N GLU A 73 -6.29 1.37 -17.41
CA GLU A 73 -5.02 0.84 -17.89
C GLU A 73 -3.89 1.19 -16.91
N ILE A 74 -3.82 2.45 -16.47
CA ILE A 74 -2.79 2.92 -15.52
C ILE A 74 -2.94 2.17 -14.18
N VAL A 75 -4.17 2.06 -13.68
CA VAL A 75 -4.44 1.35 -12.43
C VAL A 75 -4.04 -0.11 -12.57
N GLN A 76 -4.39 -0.76 -13.67
CA GLN A 76 -4.08 -2.16 -13.92
C GLN A 76 -2.57 -2.41 -14.00
N SER A 77 -1.81 -1.57 -14.71
CA SER A 77 -0.35 -1.67 -14.75
C SER A 77 0.30 -1.56 -13.36
N LYS A 78 -0.19 -0.65 -12.52
CA LYS A 78 0.30 -0.53 -11.13
C LYS A 78 -0.03 -1.77 -10.30
N LEU A 79 -1.25 -2.31 -10.44
CA LEU A 79 -1.68 -3.52 -9.75
C LEU A 79 -0.86 -4.75 -10.18
N GLU A 80 -0.54 -4.88 -11.46
CA GLU A 80 0.31 -5.95 -12.00
C GLU A 80 1.74 -5.88 -11.43
N LEU A 81 2.32 -4.67 -11.39
CA LEU A 81 3.63 -4.45 -10.77
C LEU A 81 3.62 -4.85 -9.29
N LEU A 82 2.63 -4.40 -8.51
CA LEU A 82 2.50 -4.79 -7.09
C LEU A 82 2.33 -6.31 -6.94
N SER A 83 1.48 -6.91 -7.76
CA SER A 83 1.18 -8.35 -7.71
C SER A 83 2.35 -9.23 -8.16
N SER A 84 3.29 -8.69 -8.93
CA SER A 84 4.51 -9.43 -9.31
C SER A 84 5.46 -9.64 -8.12
N HIS A 85 5.47 -8.71 -7.14
CA HIS A 85 6.38 -8.73 -5.98
C HIS A 85 5.69 -9.07 -4.65
N LEU A 86 4.38 -8.87 -4.58
CA LEU A 86 3.57 -9.09 -3.39
C LEU A 86 2.48 -10.13 -3.67
N SER A 87 1.90 -10.68 -2.60
CA SER A 87 0.72 -11.54 -2.68
C SER A 87 -0.52 -10.75 -2.27
N VAL A 88 -1.59 -10.86 -3.06
CA VAL A 88 -2.90 -10.34 -2.67
C VAL A 88 -3.42 -11.16 -1.50
N VAL A 89 -3.79 -10.47 -0.42
CA VAL A 89 -4.39 -11.04 0.79
C VAL A 89 -5.89 -10.83 0.77
N ASP A 90 -6.33 -9.61 0.45
CA ASP A 90 -7.73 -9.24 0.49
C ASP A 90 -8.05 -8.12 -0.50
N ARG A 91 -9.32 -7.98 -0.83
CA ARG A 91 -9.87 -6.97 -1.73
C ARG A 91 -11.18 -6.42 -1.15
N ILE A 92 -11.13 -5.16 -0.71
CA ILE A 92 -12.23 -4.49 -0.05
C ILE A 92 -12.80 -3.44 -0.99
N GLU A 93 -14.08 -3.54 -1.33
CA GLU A 93 -14.79 -2.50 -2.08
C GLU A 93 -15.51 -1.54 -1.12
N SER A 94 -15.36 -0.24 -1.37
CA SER A 94 -16.14 0.78 -0.63
C SER A 94 -17.63 0.64 -0.89
N ASN A 95 -18.46 1.03 0.09
CA ASN A 95 -19.94 1.00 -0.03
C ASN A 95 -20.47 1.86 -1.19
N HIS A 96 -19.77 2.96 -1.50
CA HIS A 96 -20.09 3.82 -2.66
C HIS A 96 -19.54 3.27 -3.98
N LYS A 97 -18.96 2.06 -3.99
CA LYS A 97 -18.42 1.28 -5.13
C LYS A 97 -17.39 1.95 -6.02
N ASN A 98 -16.98 3.18 -5.73
CA ASN A 98 -16.03 3.94 -6.53
C ASN A 98 -14.57 3.71 -6.15
N THR A 99 -14.31 3.21 -4.94
CA THR A 99 -12.95 2.91 -4.47
C THR A 99 -12.81 1.43 -4.13
N VAL A 100 -11.68 0.85 -4.53
CA VAL A 100 -11.25 -0.50 -4.15
C VAL A 100 -9.95 -0.38 -3.37
N THR A 101 -9.85 -1.10 -2.25
CA THR A 101 -8.61 -1.26 -1.49
C THR A 101 -8.12 -2.68 -1.64
N MET A 102 -6.92 -2.83 -2.19
CA MET A 102 -6.22 -4.09 -2.26
C MET A 102 -5.27 -4.18 -1.07
N VAL A 103 -5.32 -5.30 -0.35
CA VAL A 103 -4.38 -5.62 0.72
C VAL A 103 -3.35 -6.58 0.17
N PHE A 104 -2.09 -6.16 0.17
CA PHE A 104 -0.95 -6.97 -0.24
C PHE A 104 -0.09 -7.33 0.96
N ALA A 105 0.49 -8.52 0.93
CA ALA A 105 1.54 -8.94 1.86
C ALA A 105 2.79 -9.33 1.09
N ARG A 106 3.95 -9.07 1.69
CA ARG A 106 5.22 -9.57 1.18
C ARG A 106 5.21 -11.10 1.17
N ARG A 107 5.61 -11.68 0.03
CA ARG A 107 5.88 -13.12 -0.06
C ARG A 107 6.98 -13.45 0.95
N ARG A 108 6.70 -14.40 1.85
CA ARG A 108 7.78 -14.96 2.68
C ARG A 108 8.77 -15.61 1.71
N ALA A 109 10.05 -15.24 1.81
CA ALA A 109 11.10 -16.02 1.18
C ALA A 109 10.98 -17.43 1.73
N SER A 110 10.60 -18.36 0.86
CA SER A 110 10.60 -19.81 1.12
C SER A 110 12.02 -20.31 1.23
#